data_AF-A0A9N8F0X2-F1
#
_entry.id   AF-A0A9N8F0X2-F1
#
_cell.length_a   1.000
_cell.length_b   1.000
_cell.length_c   1.000
_cell.angle_alpha   90.00
_cell.angle_beta   90.00
_cell.angle_gamma   90.00
#
_symmetry.space_group_name_H-M   'P 1'
#
loop_
_entity.id
_entity.type
_entity.pdbx_description
1 polymer ?
#
loop_
_entity_poly.entity_id
_entity_poly.type
_entity_poly.pdbx_seq_one_letter_code
_entity_poly.pdbx_strand_id
1 'polypeptide(L)'
;MVRVWYTPPPFGPGTDLHTTAYGCKEGVSPNWVVRLSKMPKPIGIGVPVLISCLICYIPFANQKLPFTFDPEYLAARRAYMRYHNMNPIFGISSKQSRATDPE
;
A
#
# COMPACT_ATOMS: atom_id res chain seq x y z
N MET A 1 -18.33 22.46 -26.01
CA MET A 1 -17.80 22.13 -24.67
C MET A 1 -16.50 22.90 -24.50
N VAL A 2 -16.47 23.93 -23.65
CA VAL A 2 -15.34 24.86 -23.50
C VAL A 2 -14.28 24.21 -22.61
N ARG A 3 -13.05 24.02 -23.10
CA ARG A 3 -11.90 23.56 -22.30
C ARG A 3 -11.36 24.74 -21.50
N VAL A 4 -11.65 24.76 -20.21
CA VAL A 4 -11.06 25.72 -19.27
C VAL A 4 -9.69 25.20 -18.86
N TRP A 5 -8.64 25.88 -19.28
CA TRP A 5 -7.29 25.63 -18.80
C TRP A 5 -7.17 26.19 -17.39
N TYR A 6 -7.09 25.31 -16.39
CA TYR A 6 -6.82 25.71 -15.02
C TYR A 6 -5.31 25.78 -14.82
N THR A 7 -4.80 26.97 -14.50
CA THR A 7 -3.45 27.10 -13.96
C THR A 7 -3.45 26.50 -12.55
N PRO A 8 -2.63 25.48 -12.27
CA PRO A 8 -2.58 24.90 -10.93
C PRO A 8 -2.22 25.99 -9.90
N PRO A 9 -2.70 25.87 -8.65
CA PRO A 9 -2.42 26.84 -7.62
C PRO A 9 -0.90 27.03 -7.47
N PRO A 10 -0.43 28.25 -7.14
CA PRO A 10 1.00 28.57 -7.11
C PRO A 10 1.79 27.75 -6.10
N PHE A 11 1.12 27.16 -5.11
CA PHE A 11 1.74 26.41 -4.02
C PHE A 11 1.07 25.06 -3.83
N GLY A 12 1.88 24.00 -3.70
CA GLY A 12 1.39 22.66 -3.33
C GLY A 12 2.22 21.52 -3.91
N PRO A 13 1.96 20.28 -3.47
CA PRO A 13 2.59 19.09 -4.04
C PRO A 13 2.10 18.87 -5.48
N GLY A 14 3.04 18.91 -6.44
CA GLY A 14 2.76 18.74 -7.87
C GLY A 14 2.49 20.03 -8.65
N THR A 15 2.88 21.20 -8.12
CA THR A 15 2.81 22.48 -8.85
C THR A 15 4.02 22.70 -9.77
N ASP A 16 3.91 23.68 -10.67
CA ASP A 16 4.88 23.96 -11.74
C ASP A 16 6.34 24.00 -11.27
N LEU A 17 7.23 23.43 -12.10
CA LEU A 17 8.66 23.26 -11.81
C LEU A 17 9.36 24.60 -11.49
N HIS A 18 8.83 25.72 -12.03
CA HIS A 18 9.40 27.06 -11.92
C HIS A 18 8.90 27.88 -10.73
N THR A 19 7.97 27.37 -9.93
CA THR A 19 7.37 28.10 -8.79
C THR A 19 7.87 27.59 -7.44
N THR A 20 7.82 28.42 -6.40
CA THR A 20 8.23 28.04 -5.05
C THR A 20 7.28 27.01 -4.44
N ALA A 21 7.85 25.98 -3.81
CA ALA A 21 7.04 24.97 -3.12
C ALA A 21 6.37 25.56 -1.86
N TYR A 22 5.26 24.97 -1.41
CA TYR A 22 4.51 25.46 -0.25
C TYR A 22 5.42 25.58 1.00
N GLY A 23 5.47 26.77 1.60
CA GLY A 23 6.32 27.06 2.77
C GLY A 23 7.82 27.17 2.49
N CYS A 24 8.28 26.99 1.26
CA CYS A 24 9.67 27.12 0.85
C CYS A 24 9.92 28.50 0.23
N LYS A 25 10.78 29.32 0.86
CA LYS A 25 11.21 30.61 0.31
C LYS A 25 12.46 30.42 -0.55
N GLU A 26 12.47 31.00 -1.74
CA GLU A 26 13.66 31.11 -2.59
C GLU A 26 14.83 31.69 -1.77
N GLY A 27 15.97 30.99 -1.80
CA GLY A 27 17.19 31.39 -1.06
C GLY A 27 17.25 31.00 0.42
N VAL A 28 16.16 30.51 1.02
CA VAL A 28 16.13 30.12 2.46
C VAL A 28 15.95 28.62 2.64
N SER A 29 15.06 28.00 1.87
CA SER A 29 14.81 26.56 1.97
C SER A 29 15.89 25.76 1.24
N PRO A 30 16.43 24.67 1.83
CA PRO A 30 17.38 23.80 1.16
C PRO A 30 16.81 23.22 -0.14
N ASN A 31 17.63 23.18 -1.19
CA ASN A 31 17.23 22.70 -2.52
C ASN A 31 16.64 21.28 -2.52
N TRP A 32 17.06 20.43 -1.59
CA TRP A 32 16.54 19.06 -1.48
C TRP A 32 15.11 19.01 -0.94
N VAL A 33 14.72 19.92 -0.05
CA VAL A 33 13.33 20.02 0.48
C VAL A 33 12.39 20.49 -0.62
N VAL A 34 12.83 21.44 -1.43
CA VAL A 34 12.09 21.93 -2.61
C VAL A 34 11.89 20.81 -3.64
N ARG A 35 12.90 19.96 -3.83
CA ARG A 35 12.78 18.78 -4.72
C ARG A 35 11.80 17.74 -4.17
N LEU A 36 11.82 17.48 -2.86
CA LEU A 36 10.99 16.47 -2.22
C LEU A 36 9.50 16.88 -2.19
N SER A 37 9.22 18.17 -1.96
CA SER A 37 7.87 18.74 -2.00
C SER A 37 7.25 18.78 -3.40
N LYS A 38 8.07 18.90 -4.45
CA LYS A 38 7.64 18.84 -5.86
C LYS A 38 7.50 17.42 -6.41
N MET A 39 7.93 16.41 -5.65
CA MET A 39 7.93 15.02 -6.12
C MET A 39 6.50 14.50 -6.30
N PRO A 40 6.21 13.70 -7.34
CA PRO A 40 4.89 13.10 -7.51
C PRO A 40 4.54 12.23 -6.30
N LYS A 41 3.31 12.40 -5.79
CA LYS A 41 2.77 11.74 -4.60
C LYS A 41 3.01 10.21 -4.53
N PRO A 42 2.80 9.41 -5.61
CA PRO A 42 3.05 7.97 -5.53
C PRO A 42 4.52 7.64 -5.25
N ILE A 43 5.45 8.48 -5.69
CA ILE A 43 6.88 8.28 -5.43
C ILE A 43 7.25 8.82 -4.05
N GLY A 44 6.84 10.05 -3.73
CA GLY A 44 7.23 10.72 -2.48
C GLY A 44 6.72 10.02 -1.22
N ILE A 45 5.55 9.38 -1.27
CA ILE A 45 4.97 8.65 -0.13
C ILE A 45 5.08 7.13 -0.32
N GLY A 46 4.83 6.63 -1.54
CA GLY A 46 4.80 5.19 -1.77
C GLY A 46 6.16 4.52 -1.59
N VAL A 47 7.24 5.16 -2.05
CA VAL A 47 8.60 4.62 -1.88
C VAL A 47 8.99 4.49 -0.40
N PRO A 48 8.89 5.53 0.45
CA PRO A 48 9.27 5.38 1.86
C PRO A 48 8.38 4.40 2.62
N VAL A 49 7.08 4.28 2.29
CA VAL A 49 6.19 3.29 2.89
C VAL A 49 6.58 1.86 2.50
N LEU A 50 6.87 1.61 1.23
CA LEU A 50 7.32 0.29 0.78
C LEU A 50 8.67 -0.10 1.42
N ILE A 51 9.61 0.84 1.48
CA ILE A 51 10.91 0.62 2.12
C ILE A 51 10.74 0.32 3.60
N SER A 52 9.86 1.05 4.32
CA SER A 52 9.64 0.77 5.75
C SER A 52 9.02 -0.61 5.97
N CYS A 53 8.08 -1.04 5.13
CA CYS A 53 7.54 -2.41 5.18
C CYS A 53 8.63 -3.47 4.95
N LEU A 54 9.53 -3.26 3.98
CA LEU A 54 10.65 -4.17 3.72
C LEU A 54 11.62 -4.24 4.89
N ILE A 55 11.95 -3.10 5.50
CA ILE A 55 12.83 -3.05 6.68
C ILE A 55 12.20 -3.79 7.86
N CYS A 56 10.89 -3.60 8.09
CA CYS A 56 10.15 -4.32 9.13
C CYS A 56 10.10 -5.84 8.91
N TYR A 57 10.28 -6.32 7.67
CA TYR A 57 10.31 -7.75 7.36
C TYR A 57 11.65 -8.43 7.67
N ILE A 58 12.77 -7.68 7.68
CA ILE A 58 14.12 -8.19 7.96
C ILE A 58 14.20 -9.09 9.21
N PRO A 59 13.67 -8.71 10.38
CA PRO A 59 13.77 -9.55 11.58
C PRO A 59 12.99 -10.87 11.48
N PHE A 60 12.01 -10.96 10.59
CA PHE A 60 11.16 -12.15 10.40
C PHE A 60 11.61 -13.03 9.25
N ALA A 61 12.43 -12.52 8.32
CA ALA A 61 12.83 -13.21 7.10
C ALA A 61 13.56 -14.55 7.33
N ASN A 62 14.31 -14.67 8.43
CA ASN A 62 15.10 -15.87 8.76
C ASN A 62 14.52 -16.68 9.94
N GLN A 63 13.30 -16.37 10.38
CA GLN A 63 12.67 -17.13 11.46
C GLN A 63 11.91 -18.32 10.91
N LYS A 64 12.04 -19.48 11.59
CA LYS A 64 11.19 -20.62 11.29
C LYS A 64 9.76 -20.24 11.65
N LEU A 65 8.90 -20.13 10.63
CA LEU A 65 7.47 -19.90 10.82
C LEU A 65 6.90 -21.05 11.66
N PRO A 66 5.90 -20.77 12.53
CA PRO A 66 5.25 -21.83 13.26
C PRO A 66 4.54 -22.77 12.28
N PHE A 67 4.43 -24.05 12.63
CA PHE A 67 3.78 -25.08 11.81
C PHE A 67 2.34 -24.72 11.39
N THR A 68 1.72 -23.78 12.10
CA THR A 68 0.39 -23.27 11.78
C THR A 68 0.33 -22.47 10.47
N PHE A 69 1.48 -22.09 9.92
CA PHE A 69 1.62 -21.47 8.59
C PHE A 69 1.91 -22.49 7.49
N ASP A 70 2.10 -23.78 7.82
CA ASP A 70 2.30 -24.80 6.80
C ASP A 70 1.05 -24.94 5.91
N PRO A 71 1.21 -25.13 4.60
CA PRO A 71 0.09 -25.19 3.67
C PRO A 71 -0.87 -26.33 4.02
N GLU A 72 -0.34 -27.46 4.49
CA GLU A 72 -1.13 -28.62 4.94
C GLU A 72 -1.98 -28.29 6.16
N TYR A 73 -1.40 -27.58 7.14
CA TYR A 73 -2.14 -27.17 8.34
C TYR A 73 -3.24 -26.16 8.00
N LEU A 74 -2.96 -25.21 7.10
CA LEU A 74 -3.96 -24.25 6.63
C LEU A 74 -5.09 -24.94 5.87
N ALA A 75 -4.80 -25.93 5.03
CA ALA A 75 -5.79 -26.73 4.33
C ALA A 75 -6.68 -27.52 5.32
N ALA A 76 -6.06 -28.20 6.28
CA ALA A 76 -6.78 -28.95 7.32
C ALA A 76 -7.68 -28.02 8.16
N ARG A 77 -7.16 -26.86 8.57
CA ARG A 77 -7.93 -25.84 9.31
C ARG A 77 -9.12 -25.31 8.50
N ARG A 78 -8.93 -25.06 7.21
CA ARG A 78 -10.02 -24.64 6.30
C ARG A 78 -11.09 -25.73 6.18
N ALA A 79 -10.69 -26.98 5.99
CA ALA A 79 -11.61 -28.12 5.93
C ALA A 79 -12.43 -28.26 7.22
N TYR A 80 -11.76 -28.14 8.38
CA TYR A 80 -12.42 -28.13 9.69
C TYR A 80 -13.46 -27.00 9.81
N MET A 81 -13.10 -25.76 9.45
CA MET A 81 -14.03 -24.63 9.46
C MET A 81 -15.23 -24.82 8.53
N ARG A 82 -15.04 -25.48 7.38
CA ARG A 82 -16.13 -25.82 6.47
C ARG A 82 -17.06 -26.86 7.05
N TYR A 83 -16.50 -27.91 7.65
CA TYR A 83 -17.27 -28.96 8.30
C TYR A 83 -18.16 -28.39 9.42
N HIS A 84 -17.61 -27.46 10.21
CA HIS A 84 -18.35 -26.77 11.27
C HIS A 84 -19.15 -25.53 10.81
N ASN A 85 -19.28 -25.30 9.50
CA ASN A 85 -20.02 -24.17 8.92
C ASN A 85 -19.65 -22.78 9.51
N MET A 86 -18.37 -22.58 9.84
CA MET A 86 -17.88 -21.33 10.41
C MET A 86 -17.81 -20.23 9.34
N ASN A 87 -18.34 -19.05 9.67
CA ASN A 87 -18.41 -17.87 8.80
C ASN A 87 -19.07 -18.15 7.42
N PRO A 88 -20.37 -18.51 7.39
CA PRO A 88 -21.06 -19.01 6.21
C PRO A 88 -21.39 -17.96 5.14
N ILE A 89 -21.37 -16.68 5.48
CA ILE A 89 -21.78 -15.61 4.54
C ILE A 89 -20.58 -15.11 3.74
N PHE A 90 -19.45 -14.84 4.40
CA PHE A 90 -18.28 -14.22 3.76
C PHE A 90 -16.99 -15.03 3.93
N GLY A 91 -17.03 -16.13 4.67
CA GLY A 91 -15.85 -16.93 5.01
C GLY A 91 -15.65 -18.16 4.12
N ILE A 92 -14.74 -19.01 4.56
CA ILE A 92 -14.27 -20.20 3.84
C ILE A 92 -15.35 -21.27 3.61
N SER A 93 -16.47 -21.17 4.32
CA SER A 93 -17.63 -22.06 4.19
C SER A 93 -18.69 -21.51 3.24
N SER A 94 -18.56 -20.26 2.79
CA SER A 94 -19.51 -19.60 1.88
C SER A 94 -19.56 -20.28 0.51
N LYS A 95 -20.73 -20.23 -0.14
CA LYS A 95 -20.94 -20.81 -1.48
C LYS A 95 -19.94 -20.25 -2.51
N GLN A 96 -19.65 -18.96 -2.43
CA GLN A 96 -18.71 -18.30 -3.33
C GLN A 96 -17.28 -18.83 -3.16
N SER A 97 -16.83 -19.05 -1.92
CA SER A 97 -15.49 -19.60 -1.67
C SER A 97 -15.33 -21.07 -2.07
N ARG A 98 -16.42 -21.86 -2.09
CA ARG A 98 -16.39 -23.26 -2.54
C ARG A 98 -16.32 -23.38 -4.06
N ALA A 99 -16.85 -22.39 -4.78
CA ALA A 99 -16.84 -22.38 -6.24
C ALA A 99 -15.46 -22.01 -6.83
N THR A 100 -14.57 -21.43 -6.03
CA THR A 100 -13.22 -20.99 -6.44
C THR A 100 -12.11 -21.96 -6.07
N ASP A 101 -12.39 -23.03 -5.33
CA ASP A 101 -11.37 -24.06 -5.08
C ASP A 101 -11.20 -24.97 -6.31
N PRO A 102 -9.97 -25.31 -6.70
CA PRO A 102 -9.73 -26.36 -7.69
C PRO A 102 -10.19 -27.72 -7.13
N GLU A 103 -10.85 -28.51 -7.98
CA GLU A 103 -11.24 -29.90 -7.66
C GLU A 103 -10.04 -30.79 -7.36
#